data_AF-A0A7V1C366-F1
#
_entry.id   AF-A0A7V1C366-F1
#
_cell.length_a   1.000
_cell.length_b   1.000
_cell.length_c   1.000
_cell.angle_alpha   90.00
_cell.angle_beta   90.00
_cell.angle_gamma   90.00
#
_symmetry.space_group_name_H-M   'P 1'
#
loop_
_entity.id
_entity.type
_entity.pdbx_description
1 polymer ?
#
loop_
_entity_poly.entity_id
_entity_poly.type
_entity_poly.pdbx_seq_one_letter_code
_entity_poly.pdbx_strand_id
1 'polypeptide(L)'
;MDVKIKTALISVSDKEGIVDFAAALSGMGVKIISTGGTAKKLSEAGVSVAGIESVTGFPEMMDGRVKTLHPKIHGGLLGLRDKSEHTAAMAEHNIEPIDLVCVNLYPFEQSIAKAGCTLEEAIENIDIGGPSMIRSAAKNHKFVTVVTNPDQYDKVLEQMQSSDGAVNEKLRSDFARIAFGLTASYDAAIAKYLNG
;
A
#
# COMPACT_ATOMS: atom_id res chain seq x y z
N MET A 1 1.96 5.78 20.42
CA MET A 1 3.33 6.25 20.09
C MET A 1 3.34 6.85 18.69
N ASP A 2 4.24 7.80 18.43
CA ASP A 2 4.40 8.41 17.10
C ASP A 2 5.44 7.63 16.29
N VAL A 3 5.22 7.53 14.97
CA VAL A 3 6.10 6.78 14.06
C VAL A 3 6.51 7.68 12.92
N LYS A 4 7.82 7.93 12.82
CA LYS A 4 8.43 8.67 11.72
C LYS A 4 8.35 7.85 10.43
N ILE A 5 7.80 8.46 9.38
CA ILE A 5 7.72 7.84 8.06
C ILE A 5 9.06 8.05 7.36
N LYS A 6 9.77 6.96 7.06
CA LYS A 6 11.04 6.97 6.32
C LYS A 6 10.91 6.25 4.98
N THR A 7 10.03 5.26 4.90
CA THR A 7 9.76 4.49 3.68
C THR A 7 8.26 4.39 3.43
N ALA A 8 7.83 4.74 2.22
CA ALA A 8 6.45 4.60 1.76
C ALA A 8 6.37 3.66 0.55
N LEU A 9 5.45 2.69 0.58
CA LEU A 9 5.12 1.85 -0.56
C LEU A 9 3.81 2.31 -1.19
N ILE A 10 3.85 2.77 -2.44
CA ILE A 10 2.72 3.36 -3.14
C ILE A 10 2.35 2.51 -4.36
N SER A 11 1.12 2.00 -4.39
CA SER A 11 0.58 1.25 -5.52
C SER A 11 -0.92 1.49 -5.63
N VAL A 12 -1.31 2.41 -6.52
CA VAL A 12 -2.70 2.84 -6.64
C VAL A 12 -3.26 2.61 -8.04
N SER A 13 -4.53 2.23 -8.09
CA SER A 13 -5.30 2.13 -9.33
C SER A 13 -5.78 3.51 -9.76
N ASP A 14 -6.46 4.22 -8.84
CA ASP A 14 -6.81 5.62 -8.99
C ASP A 14 -5.61 6.50 -8.62
N LYS A 15 -5.27 7.43 -9.52
CA LYS A 15 -4.05 8.25 -9.48
C LYS A 15 -4.37 9.72 -9.18
N GLU A 16 -5.59 10.02 -8.74
CA GLU A 16 -5.95 11.34 -8.22
C GLU A 16 -5.04 11.72 -7.05
N GLY A 17 -4.50 12.93 -7.05
CA GLY A 17 -3.64 13.48 -5.99
C GLY A 17 -2.30 12.77 -5.72
N ILE A 18 -2.04 11.61 -6.33
CA ILE A 18 -0.91 10.76 -5.92
C ILE A 18 0.47 11.38 -6.18
N VAL A 19 0.58 12.19 -7.24
CA VAL A 19 1.83 12.87 -7.57
C VAL A 19 2.19 13.88 -6.50
N ASP A 20 1.25 14.74 -6.11
CA ASP A 20 1.46 15.76 -5.09
C ASP A 20 1.72 15.12 -3.72
N PHE A 21 0.98 14.06 -3.38
CA PHE A 21 1.20 13.30 -2.17
C PHE A 21 2.61 12.68 -2.11
N ALA A 22 3.03 11.99 -3.18
CA ALA A 22 4.35 11.37 -3.24
C ALA A 22 5.49 12.40 -3.28
N ALA A 23 5.29 13.53 -3.97
CA ALA A 23 6.25 14.63 -4.01
C ALA A 23 6.43 15.26 -2.62
N ALA A 24 5.34 15.48 -1.87
CA ALA A 24 5.41 15.99 -0.50
C ALA A 24 6.13 15.02 0.43
N LEU A 25 5.84 13.72 0.35
CA LEU A 25 6.58 12.69 1.08
C LEU A 25 8.08 12.71 0.73
N SER A 26 8.41 12.72 -0.57
CA SER A 26 9.80 12.76 -1.03
C SER A 26 10.53 14.03 -0.58
N GLY A 27 9.85 15.19 -0.56
CA GLY A 27 10.38 16.45 -0.05
C GLY A 27 10.69 16.43 1.45
N MET A 28 10.03 15.56 2.22
CA MET A 28 10.34 15.28 3.63
C MET A 28 11.41 14.19 3.80
N GLY A 29 12.03 13.73 2.72
CA GLY A 29 13.09 12.70 2.74
C GLY A 29 12.57 11.26 2.81
N VAL A 30 11.29 11.02 2.55
CA VAL A 30 10.72 9.66 2.51
C VAL A 30 11.17 8.93 1.24
N LYS A 31 11.70 7.71 1.40
CA LYS A 31 11.98 6.80 0.29
C LYS A 31 10.67 6.25 -0.26
N ILE A 32 10.42 6.48 -1.55
CA ILE A 32 9.24 5.96 -2.24
C ILE A 32 9.58 4.63 -2.92
N ILE A 33 8.82 3.58 -2.60
CA ILE A 33 8.78 2.30 -3.31
C ILE A 33 7.50 2.25 -4.13
N SER A 34 7.58 1.86 -5.41
CA SER A 34 6.39 1.72 -6.24
C SER A 34 6.56 0.64 -7.31
N THR A 35 5.49 0.37 -8.05
CA THR A 35 5.46 -0.63 -9.13
C THR A 35 4.49 -0.22 -10.25
N GLY A 36 4.66 -0.81 -11.43
CA GLY A 36 3.78 -0.71 -12.59
C GLY A 36 3.43 0.73 -12.97
N GLY A 37 2.16 0.96 -13.33
CA GLY A 37 1.69 2.27 -13.76
C GLY A 37 1.76 3.38 -12.70
N THR A 38 1.84 3.04 -11.41
CA THR A 38 2.06 4.04 -10.35
C THR A 38 3.50 4.54 -10.42
N ALA A 39 4.48 3.62 -10.43
CA ALA A 39 5.90 3.99 -10.53
C ALA A 39 6.17 4.86 -11.76
N LYS A 40 5.63 4.47 -12.92
CA LYS A 40 5.75 5.24 -14.16
C LYS A 40 5.24 6.68 -13.99
N LYS A 41 4.00 6.86 -13.49
CA LYS A 41 3.40 8.19 -13.34
C LYS A 41 4.18 9.07 -12.35
N LEU A 42 4.68 8.49 -11.27
CA LEU A 42 5.49 9.20 -10.29
C LEU A 42 6.84 9.63 -10.89
N SER A 43 7.53 8.74 -11.60
CA SER A 43 8.80 9.07 -12.25
C SER A 43 8.66 10.10 -13.37
N GLU A 44 7.58 10.03 -14.17
CA GLU A 44 7.27 11.06 -15.19
C GLU A 44 7.05 12.45 -14.59
N ALA A 45 6.56 12.51 -13.34
CA ALA A 45 6.41 13.75 -12.58
C ALA A 45 7.67 14.17 -11.81
N GLY A 46 8.79 13.46 -11.97
CA GLY A 46 10.07 13.79 -11.32
C GLY A 46 10.24 13.26 -9.89
N VAL A 47 9.32 12.42 -9.38
CA VAL A 47 9.46 11.78 -8.07
C VAL A 47 10.45 10.62 -8.18
N SER A 48 11.45 10.59 -7.31
CA SER A 48 12.41 9.48 -7.23
C SER A 48 11.74 8.23 -6.66
N VAL A 49 11.71 7.15 -7.43
CA VAL A 49 11.03 5.90 -7.08
C VAL A 49 12.01 4.74 -7.11
N ALA A 50 12.05 3.97 -6.03
CA ALA A 50 12.64 2.63 -6.02
C ALA A 50 11.61 1.62 -6.56
N GLY A 51 11.92 0.98 -7.67
CA GLY A 51 11.06 -0.08 -8.22
C GLY A 51 10.98 -1.28 -7.28
N ILE A 52 9.81 -1.92 -7.17
CA ILE A 52 9.62 -3.05 -6.26
C ILE A 52 10.63 -4.19 -6.48
N GLU A 53 11.02 -4.44 -7.73
CA GLU A 53 12.02 -5.45 -8.10
C GLU A 53 13.40 -5.16 -7.48
N SER A 54 13.77 -3.88 -7.31
CA SER A 54 15.02 -3.50 -6.64
C SER A 54 15.01 -3.82 -5.14
N VAL A 55 13.81 -3.89 -4.55
CA VAL A 55 13.61 -4.25 -3.14
C VAL A 55 13.56 -5.76 -2.99
N THR A 56 12.74 -6.43 -3.80
CA THR A 56 12.51 -7.88 -3.71
C THR A 56 13.72 -8.66 -4.21
N GLY A 57 14.38 -8.19 -5.27
CA GLY A 57 15.34 -8.96 -6.06
C GLY A 57 14.65 -9.97 -6.99
N PHE A 58 13.34 -9.81 -7.22
CA PHE A 58 12.52 -10.76 -7.95
C PHE A 58 11.75 -10.02 -9.07
N PRO A 59 11.81 -10.50 -10.32
CA PRO A 59 11.20 -9.82 -11.46
C PRO A 59 9.67 -9.94 -11.45
N GLU A 60 9.00 -9.06 -12.19
CA GLU A 60 7.57 -9.21 -12.50
C GLU A 60 7.32 -10.51 -13.30
N MET A 61 6.29 -11.28 -12.90
CA MET A 61 5.91 -12.54 -13.55
C MET A 61 4.40 -12.79 -13.45
N MET A 62 3.88 -13.71 -14.26
CA MET A 62 2.46 -14.09 -14.31
C MET A 62 1.55 -12.86 -14.51
N ASP A 63 1.90 -12.03 -15.49
CA ASP A 63 1.18 -10.80 -15.84
C ASP A 63 0.96 -9.85 -14.65
N GLY A 64 1.92 -9.81 -13.73
CA GLY A 64 1.92 -8.91 -12.57
C GLY A 64 1.14 -9.41 -11.36
N ARG A 65 0.60 -10.64 -11.40
CA ARG A 65 -0.21 -11.23 -10.31
C ARG A 65 0.54 -11.39 -8.98
N VAL A 66 1.86 -11.56 -9.01
CA VAL A 66 2.66 -11.94 -7.83
C VAL A 66 3.78 -10.96 -7.46
N LYS A 67 3.72 -9.72 -7.96
CA LYS A 67 4.82 -8.74 -7.78
C LYS A 67 5.04 -8.25 -6.35
N THR A 68 3.98 -8.16 -5.54
CA THR A 68 4.04 -7.64 -4.16
C THR A 68 3.98 -8.74 -3.10
N LEU A 69 3.65 -9.97 -3.48
CA LEU A 69 3.50 -11.13 -2.59
C LEU A 69 4.86 -11.72 -2.20
N HIS A 70 5.71 -10.90 -1.59
CA HIS A 70 7.09 -11.23 -1.30
C HIS A 70 7.44 -10.98 0.19
N PRO A 71 8.26 -11.84 0.83
CA PRO A 71 8.65 -11.67 2.24
C PRO A 71 9.31 -10.33 2.56
N LYS A 72 10.10 -9.76 1.64
CA LYS A 72 10.68 -8.42 1.84
C LYS A 72 9.64 -7.29 1.88
N ILE A 73 8.47 -7.46 1.26
CA ILE A 73 7.38 -6.48 1.32
C ILE A 73 6.56 -6.72 2.58
N HIS A 74 6.02 -7.93 2.74
CA HIS A 74 5.16 -8.24 3.87
C HIS A 74 5.90 -8.28 5.20
N GLY A 75 7.17 -8.67 5.24
CA GLY A 75 8.03 -8.58 6.42
C GLY A 75 8.32 -7.13 6.80
N GLY A 76 8.53 -6.24 5.83
CA GLY A 76 8.68 -4.80 6.06
C GLY A 76 7.41 -4.17 6.64
N LEU A 77 6.23 -4.68 6.25
CA LEU A 77 4.93 -4.24 6.76
C LEU A 77 4.54 -4.88 8.11
N LEU A 78 4.88 -6.15 8.35
CA LEU A 78 4.40 -6.94 9.50
C LEU A 78 5.42 -7.08 10.63
N GLY A 79 6.68 -6.70 10.39
CA GLY A 79 7.72 -6.68 11.40
C GLY A 79 7.33 -5.84 12.62
N LEU A 80 7.31 -6.46 13.80
CA LEU A 80 7.09 -5.75 15.06
C LEU A 80 8.43 -5.18 15.50
N ARG A 81 8.51 -3.85 15.56
CA ARG A 81 9.80 -3.16 15.77
C ARG A 81 10.22 -3.10 17.24
N ASP A 82 9.31 -3.48 18.13
CA ASP A 82 9.50 -3.59 19.57
C ASP A 82 9.69 -5.05 20.04
N LYS A 83 9.77 -6.01 19.11
CA LYS A 83 9.99 -7.42 19.39
C LYS A 83 11.33 -7.86 18.82
N SER A 84 12.28 -8.18 19.70
CA SER A 84 13.67 -8.48 19.34
C SER A 84 13.80 -9.60 18.31
N GLU A 85 12.97 -10.66 18.42
CA GLU A 85 13.02 -11.77 17.45
C GLU A 85 12.60 -11.32 16.05
N HIS A 86 11.64 -10.39 15.92
CA HIS A 86 11.21 -9.87 14.63
C HIS A 86 12.30 -8.97 14.03
N THR A 87 12.89 -8.07 14.83
CA THR A 87 13.96 -7.20 14.35
C THR A 87 15.21 -7.97 13.94
N ALA A 88 15.53 -9.07 14.65
CA ALA A 88 16.64 -9.95 14.29
C ALA A 88 16.39 -10.66 12.96
N ALA A 89 15.19 -11.25 12.77
CA ALA A 89 14.83 -11.90 11.52
C ALA A 89 14.79 -10.92 10.33
N MET A 90 14.32 -9.68 10.55
CA MET A 90 14.36 -8.64 9.53
C MET A 90 15.78 -8.30 9.11
N ALA A 91 16.70 -8.13 10.06
CA ALA A 91 18.10 -7.86 9.76
C ALA A 91 18.78 -9.02 9.04
N GLU A 92 18.58 -10.26 9.52
CA GLU A 92 19.15 -11.48 8.91
C GLU A 92 18.74 -11.64 7.44
N HIS A 93 17.48 -11.30 7.12
CA HIS A 93 16.93 -11.46 5.77
C HIS A 93 16.94 -10.17 4.93
N ASN A 94 17.63 -9.11 5.39
CA ASN A 94 17.72 -7.80 4.72
C ASN A 94 16.33 -7.23 4.38
N ILE A 95 15.43 -7.25 5.37
CA ILE A 95 14.07 -6.73 5.28
C ILE A 95 14.04 -5.37 5.96
N GLU A 96 13.89 -4.33 5.15
CA GLU A 96 13.75 -2.96 5.65
C GLU A 96 12.30 -2.67 6.07
N PRO A 97 12.09 -1.88 7.15
CA PRO A 97 10.75 -1.45 7.54
C PRO A 97 10.08 -0.60 6.46
N ILE A 98 8.77 -0.80 6.31
CA ILE A 98 7.88 0.08 5.55
C ILE A 98 6.98 0.78 6.57
N ASP A 99 6.96 2.11 6.56
CA ASP A 99 6.25 2.94 7.55
C ASP A 99 4.89 3.40 7.06
N LEU A 100 4.75 3.53 5.74
CA LEU A 100 3.51 3.93 5.09
C LEU A 100 3.23 3.03 3.90
N VAL A 101 1.97 2.62 3.75
CA VAL A 101 1.49 2.00 2.52
C VAL A 101 0.33 2.83 1.97
N CYS A 102 0.37 3.17 0.69
CA CYS A 102 -0.70 3.86 -0.01
C CYS A 102 -1.20 2.98 -1.15
N VAL A 103 -2.35 2.35 -0.94
CA VAL A 103 -2.97 1.41 -1.88
C VAL A 103 -4.47 1.65 -1.90
N ASN A 104 -5.01 2.01 -3.05
CA ASN A 104 -6.45 1.98 -3.30
C ASN A 104 -6.78 0.79 -4.22
N LEU A 105 -7.89 0.14 -3.91
CA LEU A 105 -8.43 -0.94 -4.73
C LEU A 105 -9.24 -0.31 -5.85
N TYR A 106 -9.01 -0.73 -7.09
CA TYR A 106 -9.97 -0.42 -8.14
C TYR A 106 -11.30 -1.06 -7.76
N PRO A 107 -12.43 -0.34 -7.78
CA PRO A 107 -13.69 -0.92 -7.37
C PRO A 107 -14.03 -2.10 -8.28
N PHE A 108 -14.00 -3.32 -7.75
CA PHE A 108 -14.36 -4.53 -8.49
C PHE A 108 -15.77 -4.38 -9.11
N GLU A 109 -16.66 -3.70 -8.39
CA GLU A 109 -18.00 -3.32 -8.81
C GLU A 109 -18.01 -2.49 -10.11
N GLN A 110 -17.03 -1.62 -10.32
CA GLN A 110 -16.90 -0.86 -11.57
C GLN A 110 -16.43 -1.73 -12.72
N SER A 111 -15.58 -2.73 -12.47
CA SER A 111 -15.15 -3.69 -13.50
C SER A 111 -16.33 -4.52 -13.99
N ILE A 112 -17.12 -5.08 -13.09
CA ILE A 112 -18.29 -5.93 -13.42
C ILE A 112 -19.51 -5.14 -13.92
N ALA A 113 -19.57 -3.82 -13.67
CA ALA A 113 -20.62 -2.95 -14.20
C ALA A 113 -20.47 -2.64 -15.70
N LYS A 114 -19.31 -2.95 -16.30
CA LYS A 114 -19.09 -2.75 -17.74
C LYS A 114 -20.03 -3.67 -18.52
N ALA A 115 -20.75 -3.11 -19.48
CA ALA A 115 -21.65 -3.87 -20.33
C ALA A 115 -20.88 -4.98 -21.07
N GLY A 116 -21.35 -6.23 -20.92
CA GLY A 116 -20.71 -7.39 -21.54
C GLY A 116 -19.53 -7.99 -20.77
N CYS A 117 -19.26 -7.54 -19.53
CA CYS A 117 -18.18 -8.13 -18.72
C CYS A 117 -18.36 -9.64 -18.55
N THR A 118 -17.38 -10.44 -18.99
CA THR A 118 -17.42 -11.89 -18.84
C THR A 118 -16.95 -12.33 -17.45
N LEU A 119 -17.24 -13.59 -17.08
CA LEU A 119 -16.71 -14.18 -15.86
C LEU A 119 -15.18 -14.22 -15.87
N GLU A 120 -14.55 -14.53 -17.02
CA GLU A 120 -13.07 -14.51 -17.11
C GLU A 120 -12.53 -13.10 -16.86
N GLU A 121 -13.12 -12.08 -17.48
CA GLU A 121 -12.70 -10.68 -17.26
C GLU A 121 -12.88 -10.25 -15.81
N ALA A 122 -13.97 -10.67 -15.16
CA ALA A 122 -14.17 -10.40 -13.74
C ALA A 122 -13.08 -11.09 -12.89
N ILE A 123 -12.80 -12.38 -13.13
CA ILE A 123 -11.77 -13.14 -12.40
C ILE A 123 -10.38 -12.49 -12.55
N GLU A 124 -10.01 -12.04 -13.75
CA GLU A 124 -8.73 -11.38 -13.99
C GLU A 124 -8.59 -10.04 -13.23
N ASN A 125 -9.70 -9.38 -12.94
CA ASN A 125 -9.72 -8.10 -12.21
C ASN A 125 -9.76 -8.27 -10.68
N ILE A 126 -9.72 -9.50 -10.15
CA ILE A 126 -9.61 -9.74 -8.70
C ILE A 126 -8.17 -9.46 -8.27
N ASP A 127 -7.98 -8.41 -7.47
CA ASP A 127 -6.69 -8.02 -6.93
C ASP A 127 -6.36 -8.88 -5.70
N ILE A 128 -5.19 -9.51 -5.71
CA ILE A 128 -4.64 -10.28 -4.59
C ILE A 128 -3.62 -9.45 -3.81
N GLY A 129 -2.78 -8.69 -4.52
CA GLY A 129 -1.66 -7.97 -3.94
C GLY A 129 -2.12 -6.76 -3.12
N GLY A 130 -3.05 -5.97 -3.66
CA GLY A 130 -3.60 -4.79 -3.00
C GLY A 130 -4.22 -5.11 -1.65
N PRO A 131 -5.24 -5.99 -1.57
CA PRO A 131 -5.86 -6.37 -0.29
C PRO A 131 -4.85 -6.98 0.68
N SER A 132 -3.88 -7.77 0.20
CA SER A 132 -2.85 -8.36 1.06
C SER A 132 -1.96 -7.30 1.72
N MET A 133 -1.54 -6.27 0.98
CA MET A 133 -0.74 -5.16 1.52
C MET A 133 -1.55 -4.29 2.48
N ILE A 134 -2.80 -3.94 2.11
CA ILE A 134 -3.71 -3.18 2.96
C ILE A 134 -3.91 -3.88 4.31
N ARG A 135 -4.25 -5.17 4.29
CA ARG A 135 -4.47 -5.96 5.51
C ARG A 135 -3.19 -6.11 6.34
N SER A 136 -2.03 -6.25 5.70
CA SER A 136 -0.75 -6.35 6.40
C SER A 136 -0.43 -5.07 7.18
N ALA A 137 -0.56 -3.91 6.53
CA ALA A 137 -0.33 -2.63 7.17
C ALA A 137 -1.38 -2.31 8.25
N ALA A 138 -2.66 -2.54 7.96
CA ALA A 138 -3.74 -2.32 8.92
C ALA A 138 -3.59 -3.20 10.17
N LYS A 139 -3.19 -4.46 10.00
CA LYS A 139 -2.86 -5.35 11.14
C LYS A 139 -1.73 -4.77 11.98
N ASN A 140 -0.71 -4.22 11.35
CA ASN A 140 0.46 -3.65 12.03
C ASN A 140 0.39 -2.13 12.21
N HIS A 141 -0.81 -1.56 12.39
CA HIS A 141 -1.02 -0.12 12.53
C HIS A 141 -0.31 0.50 13.75
N LYS A 142 0.17 -0.34 14.68
CA LYS A 142 1.11 0.08 15.71
C LYS A 142 2.33 0.80 15.10
N PHE A 143 2.82 0.30 13.96
CA PHE A 143 4.03 0.77 13.28
C PHE A 143 3.81 1.29 11.85
N VAL A 144 2.70 0.95 11.19
CA VAL A 144 2.50 1.25 9.77
C VAL A 144 1.25 2.11 9.55
N THR A 145 1.39 3.18 8.77
CA THR A 145 0.27 4.01 8.33
C THR A 145 -0.29 3.45 7.03
N VAL A 146 -1.55 3.02 7.03
CA VAL A 146 -2.24 2.54 5.82
C VAL A 146 -3.10 3.66 5.24
N VAL A 147 -2.94 3.97 3.96
CA VAL A 147 -3.68 4.99 3.23
C VAL A 147 -4.38 4.30 2.06
N THR A 148 -5.69 4.45 1.96
CA THR A 148 -6.54 3.75 0.99
C THR A 148 -7.40 4.66 0.12
N ASN A 149 -7.45 5.96 0.40
CA ASN A 149 -8.26 6.92 -0.33
C ASN A 149 -7.54 8.29 -0.43
N PRO A 150 -7.63 9.02 -1.57
CA PRO A 150 -7.08 10.37 -1.71
C PRO A 150 -7.48 11.37 -0.61
N ASP A 151 -8.70 11.29 -0.07
CA ASP A 151 -9.20 12.16 1.03
C ASP A 151 -8.41 12.01 2.35
N GLN A 152 -7.50 11.04 2.41
CA GLN A 152 -6.62 10.80 3.56
C GLN A 152 -5.25 11.47 3.41
N TYR A 153 -4.87 11.91 2.20
CA TYR A 153 -3.53 12.42 1.91
C TYR A 153 -3.18 13.64 2.76
N ASP A 154 -4.04 14.66 2.76
CA ASP A 154 -3.81 15.90 3.51
C ASP A 154 -3.66 15.64 5.00
N LYS A 155 -4.51 14.79 5.59
CA LYS A 155 -4.42 14.44 7.02
C LYS A 155 -3.08 13.81 7.40
N VAL A 156 -2.50 13.00 6.52
CA VAL A 156 -1.17 12.40 6.75
C VAL A 156 -0.09 13.47 6.62
N LEU A 157 -0.14 14.27 5.55
CA LEU A 157 0.87 15.30 5.28
C LEU A 157 0.90 16.37 6.38
N GLU A 158 -0.26 16.89 6.78
CA GLU A 158 -0.40 17.87 7.87
C GLU A 158 0.20 17.34 9.18
N GLN A 159 -0.10 16.09 9.52
CA GLN A 159 0.44 15.48 10.72
C GLN A 159 1.95 15.32 10.64
N MET A 160 2.47 14.80 9.53
CA MET A 160 3.91 14.67 9.31
C MET A 160 4.63 16.01 9.37
N GLN A 161 4.09 17.06 8.76
CA GLN A 161 4.66 18.41 8.78
C GLN A 161 4.72 18.99 10.20
N SER A 162 3.68 18.76 11.01
CA SER A 162 3.60 19.24 12.39
C SER A 162 4.42 18.41 13.40
N SER A 163 4.90 17.23 13.02
CA SER A 163 5.45 16.22 13.94
C SER A 163 6.76 15.59 13.44
N ASP A 164 7.66 16.38 12.82
CA ASP A 164 8.98 15.92 12.33
C ASP A 164 8.90 14.63 11.48
N GLY A 165 7.94 14.59 10.55
CA GLY A 165 7.70 13.47 9.66
C GLY A 165 6.98 12.29 10.31
N ALA A 166 6.48 12.42 11.55
CA ALA A 166 5.77 11.36 12.26
C ALA A 166 4.25 11.42 12.11
N VAL A 167 3.65 10.24 12.16
CA VAL A 167 2.19 10.03 12.27
C VAL A 167 1.91 9.52 13.67
N ASN A 168 0.77 9.88 14.27
CA ASN A 168 0.41 9.42 15.61
C ASN A 168 -0.43 8.13 15.58
N GLU A 169 -0.50 7.46 16.72
CA GLU A 169 -1.22 6.19 16.84
C GLU A 169 -2.72 6.30 16.54
N LYS A 170 -3.35 7.41 16.92
CA LYS A 170 -4.78 7.64 16.69
C LYS A 170 -5.09 7.60 15.19
N LEU A 171 -4.36 8.36 14.38
CA LEU A 171 -4.60 8.40 12.94
C LEU A 171 -4.35 7.04 12.29
N ARG A 172 -3.27 6.34 12.67
CA ARG A 172 -3.00 4.99 12.15
C ARG A 172 -4.09 3.98 12.53
N SER A 173 -4.59 4.03 13.76
CA SER A 173 -5.67 3.14 14.22
C SER A 173 -6.99 3.43 13.49
N ASP A 174 -7.35 4.70 13.33
CA ASP A 174 -8.54 5.13 12.59
C ASP A 174 -8.47 4.64 11.13
N PHE A 175 -7.31 4.81 10.47
CA PHE A 175 -7.10 4.36 9.10
C PHE A 175 -7.10 2.84 8.97
N ALA A 176 -6.56 2.11 9.95
CA ALA A 176 -6.62 0.64 9.95
C ALA A 176 -8.06 0.10 10.01
N ARG A 177 -8.94 0.75 10.78
CA ARG A 177 -10.37 0.40 10.83
C ARG A 177 -11.04 0.59 9.47
N ILE A 178 -10.77 1.73 8.82
CA ILE A 178 -11.29 2.05 7.47
C ILE A 178 -10.77 1.02 6.45
N ALA A 179 -9.47 0.72 6.49
CA ALA A 179 -8.81 -0.23 5.61
C ALA A 179 -9.42 -1.65 5.68
N PHE A 180 -9.70 -2.16 6.89
CA PHE A 180 -10.37 -3.45 7.03
C PHE A 180 -11.80 -3.42 6.50
N GLY A 181 -12.54 -2.32 6.74
CA GLY A 181 -13.88 -2.13 6.16
C GLY A 181 -13.88 -2.13 4.63
N LEU A 182 -12.88 -1.49 4.01
CA LEU A 182 -12.67 -1.50 2.57
C LEU A 182 -12.46 -2.93 2.04
N THR A 183 -11.54 -3.70 2.65
CA THR A 183 -11.27 -5.06 2.17
C THR A 183 -12.44 -6.02 2.40
N ALA A 184 -13.20 -5.84 3.48
CA ALA A 184 -14.42 -6.61 3.71
C ALA A 184 -15.48 -6.33 2.64
N SER A 185 -15.65 -5.06 2.26
CA SER A 185 -16.58 -4.66 1.19
C SER A 185 -16.14 -5.18 -0.18
N TYR A 186 -14.83 -5.15 -0.44
CA TYR A 186 -14.23 -5.70 -1.67
C TYR A 186 -14.50 -7.20 -1.83
N ASP A 187 -14.21 -7.99 -0.78
CA ASP A 187 -14.46 -9.45 -0.81
C ASP A 187 -15.96 -9.76 -0.89
N ALA A 188 -16.83 -8.96 -0.26
CA ALA A 188 -18.27 -9.12 -0.35
C ALA A 188 -18.79 -8.88 -1.79
N ALA A 189 -18.24 -7.89 -2.50
CA ALA A 189 -18.59 -7.63 -3.89
C ALA A 189 -18.19 -8.80 -4.82
N ILE A 190 -17.00 -9.37 -4.61
CA ILE A 190 -16.54 -10.56 -5.34
C ILE A 190 -17.45 -11.75 -5.06
N ALA A 191 -17.70 -12.04 -3.77
CA ALA A 191 -18.55 -13.15 -3.38
C ALA A 191 -19.97 -13.02 -3.92
N LYS A 192 -20.54 -11.81 -3.91
CA LYS A 192 -21.84 -11.54 -4.52
C LYS A 192 -21.82 -11.87 -6.01
N TYR A 193 -20.87 -11.33 -6.77
CA TYR A 193 -20.77 -11.58 -8.21
C TYR A 193 -20.64 -13.08 -8.55
N LEU A 194 -19.83 -13.83 -7.79
CA LEU A 194 -19.61 -15.25 -8.04
C LEU A 194 -20.81 -16.15 -7.67
N ASN A 195 -21.73 -15.67 -6.82
CA ASN A 195 -22.92 -16.41 -6.40
C ASN A 195 -24.18 -16.08 -7.22
N GLY A 196 -24.15 -15.04 -8.06
CA GLY A 196 -25.30 -14.52 -8.81
C GLY A 196 -26.17 -13.55 -8.02
#